data_AF-A0AAN7ZS14-F1
#
_entry.id   AF-A0AAN7ZS14-F1
#
_cell.length_a   1.000
_cell.length_b   1.000
_cell.length_c   1.000
_cell.angle_alpha   90.00
_cell.angle_beta   90.00
_cell.angle_gamma   90.00
#
_symmetry.space_group_name_H-M   'P 1'
#
loop_
_entity.id
_entity.type
_entity.pdbx_description
1 polymer ?
#
loop_
_entity_poly.entity_id
_entity_poly.type
_entity_poly.pdbx_seq_one_letter_code
_entity_poly.pdbx_strand_id
1 'polypeptide(L)'
;MFRILITTAALALLTGSTAAMAVAKPIVPYTQSCDTRMHGGSDWDVTIGYTAHIGITFADGKGCPGIKDALAAKVGGSLNDYSCKDDGYGDTMLTFSTDGNRNRDVSNVLEEMYPGVAGGFNCGDEIFRQPEKRSSAFDCPPLPNTSTCLTQGAFGRPFIYTVKIGVTFASGNGCSGIENALKDKLGSDRVDSYSCNNDGYDNTVLYFKGHGTPAEDINAVLQGIYPMVTSGFTCTNDM
;
A
#
# COMPACT_ATOMS: atom_id res chain seq x y z
N MET A 1 -1.68 -8.53 -78.58
CA MET A 1 -1.31 -7.41 -77.68
C MET A 1 -2.10 -7.55 -76.39
N PHE A 2 -1.49 -8.11 -75.34
CA PHE A 2 -2.13 -8.30 -74.03
C PHE A 2 -1.58 -7.25 -73.05
N ARG A 3 -2.46 -6.41 -72.51
CA ARG A 3 -2.14 -5.44 -71.44
C ARG A 3 -2.44 -6.09 -70.09
N ILE A 4 -1.41 -6.27 -69.27
CA ILE A 4 -1.53 -6.72 -67.88
C ILE A 4 -1.64 -5.46 -67.02
N LEU A 5 -2.82 -5.22 -66.43
CA LEU A 5 -3.01 -4.24 -65.36
C LEU A 5 -2.56 -4.87 -64.04
N ILE A 6 -1.56 -4.25 -63.40
CA ILE A 6 -1.11 -4.60 -62.05
C ILE A 6 -1.86 -3.66 -61.10
N THR A 7 -2.82 -4.22 -60.35
CA THR A 7 -3.57 -3.50 -59.32
C THR A 7 -2.82 -3.65 -58.00
N THR A 8 -2.13 -2.60 -57.56
CA THR A 8 -1.45 -2.55 -56.27
C THR A 8 -2.47 -2.32 -55.15
N ALA A 9 -2.74 -3.35 -54.35
CA ALA A 9 -3.54 -3.23 -53.14
C ALA A 9 -2.66 -2.70 -51.99
N ALA A 10 -2.92 -1.47 -51.55
CA ALA A 10 -2.29 -0.89 -50.38
C ALA A 10 -2.93 -1.46 -49.10
N LEU A 11 -2.18 -2.27 -48.37
CA LEU A 11 -2.59 -2.84 -47.08
C LEU A 11 -2.29 -1.83 -45.97
N ALA A 12 -3.31 -1.12 -45.49
CA ALA A 12 -3.19 -0.22 -44.35
C ALA A 12 -3.12 -1.02 -43.05
N LEU A 13 -1.94 -1.12 -42.45
CA LEU A 13 -1.72 -1.69 -41.12
C LEU A 13 -2.20 -0.70 -40.06
N LEU A 14 -3.39 -0.96 -39.51
CA LEU A 14 -3.90 -0.31 -38.29
C LEU A 14 -3.11 -0.85 -37.10
N THR A 15 -2.06 -0.15 -36.70
CA THR A 15 -1.38 -0.38 -35.42
C THR A 15 -2.26 0.14 -34.30
N GLY A 16 -3.10 -0.73 -33.73
CA GLY A 16 -3.85 -0.44 -32.51
C GLY A 16 -2.89 -0.41 -31.32
N SER A 17 -2.68 0.77 -30.75
CA SER A 17 -1.98 0.92 -29.48
C SER A 17 -2.82 0.28 -28.37
N THR A 18 -2.48 -0.94 -27.98
CA THR A 18 -2.98 -1.52 -26.73
C THR A 18 -2.33 -0.76 -25.59
N ALA A 19 -3.03 0.23 -25.04
CA ALA A 19 -2.68 0.78 -23.74
C ALA A 19 -2.66 -0.40 -22.76
N ALA A 20 -1.49 -0.72 -22.23
CA ALA A 20 -1.36 -1.67 -21.15
C ALA A 20 -2.13 -1.05 -19.97
N MET A 21 -3.37 -1.47 -19.78
CA MET A 21 -4.10 -1.17 -18.56
C MET A 21 -3.29 -1.81 -17.44
N ALA A 22 -2.75 -0.99 -16.54
CA ALA A 22 -2.14 -1.46 -15.31
C ALA A 22 -3.16 -2.39 -14.66
N VAL A 23 -2.86 -3.68 -14.65
CA VAL A 23 -3.66 -4.68 -13.96
C VAL A 23 -3.57 -4.29 -12.50
N ALA A 24 -4.61 -3.63 -11.97
CA ALA A 24 -4.56 -3.33 -10.56
C ALA A 24 -4.66 -4.64 -9.77
N LYS A 25 -4.03 -4.54 -8.62
CA LYS A 25 -3.50 -5.64 -7.85
C LYS A 25 -4.65 -6.23 -7.02
N PRO A 26 -4.89 -7.56 -7.06
CA PRO A 26 -5.97 -8.17 -6.29
C PRO A 26 -5.80 -7.87 -4.80
N ILE A 27 -6.82 -7.29 -4.17
CA ILE A 27 -6.85 -7.11 -2.73
C ILE A 27 -7.17 -8.46 -2.10
N VAL A 28 -6.46 -8.81 -1.03
CA VAL A 28 -6.71 -10.08 -0.36
C VAL A 28 -8.02 -9.97 0.41
N PRO A 29 -8.94 -10.93 0.19
CA PRO A 29 -10.23 -10.92 0.86
C PRO A 29 -10.06 -10.79 2.38
N TYR A 30 -10.93 -10.00 2.99
CA TYR A 30 -11.01 -9.78 4.44
C TYR A 30 -9.84 -9.01 5.07
N THR A 31 -9.10 -8.23 4.29
CA THR A 31 -8.12 -7.26 4.80
C THR A 31 -8.69 -5.84 4.82
N GLN A 32 -8.11 -4.94 5.61
CA GLN A 32 -8.58 -3.56 5.73
C GLN A 32 -7.44 -2.60 5.97
N SER A 33 -7.59 -1.39 5.43
CA SER A 33 -6.78 -0.23 5.80
C SER A 33 -7.68 0.97 6.05
N CYS A 34 -7.17 1.91 6.86
CA CYS A 34 -7.85 3.16 7.08
C CYS A 34 -6.82 4.28 7.19
N ASP A 35 -6.75 5.11 6.15
CA ASP A 35 -5.88 6.27 6.08
C ASP A 35 -6.65 7.52 6.51
N THR A 36 -6.03 8.34 7.35
CA THR A 36 -6.57 9.64 7.74
C THR A 36 -5.72 10.78 7.20
N ARG A 37 -6.37 11.86 6.74
CA ARG A 37 -5.71 13.08 6.30
C ARG A 37 -6.36 14.30 6.96
N MET A 38 -5.56 15.17 7.52
CA MET A 38 -6.04 16.45 8.01
C MET A 38 -6.21 17.42 6.83
N HIS A 39 -7.42 17.94 6.64
CA HIS A 39 -7.68 19.03 5.70
C HIS A 39 -7.54 20.36 6.45
N GLY A 40 -6.75 21.28 5.90
CA GLY A 40 -6.38 22.52 6.56
C GLY A 40 -7.58 23.38 6.94
N GLY A 41 -7.61 23.79 8.21
CA GLY A 41 -8.49 24.82 8.75
C GLY A 41 -7.74 25.64 9.79
N SER A 42 -8.33 26.75 10.23
CA SER A 42 -7.82 27.49 11.40
C SER A 42 -7.91 26.62 12.66
N ASP A 43 -7.24 26.99 13.76
CA ASP A 43 -7.11 26.22 15.02
C ASP A 43 -8.42 25.61 15.59
N TRP A 44 -9.58 25.99 15.07
CA TRP A 44 -10.90 25.62 15.58
C TRP A 44 -11.76 24.81 14.59
N ASP A 45 -11.33 24.63 13.34
CA ASP A 45 -12.12 23.96 12.30
C ASP A 45 -11.29 22.91 11.56
N VAL A 46 -10.97 21.83 12.28
CA VAL A 46 -10.16 20.73 11.73
C VAL A 46 -11.10 19.69 11.12
N THR A 47 -11.03 19.56 9.80
CA THR A 47 -11.69 18.46 9.08
C THR A 47 -10.71 17.29 8.92
N ILE A 48 -11.12 16.09 9.32
CA ILE A 48 -10.36 14.86 9.09
C ILE A 48 -11.01 14.08 7.95
N GLY A 49 -10.26 13.84 6.88
CA GLY A 49 -10.62 12.95 5.80
C GLY A 49 -10.20 11.52 6.11
N TYR A 50 -11.04 10.56 5.78
CA TYR A 50 -10.84 9.12 5.96
C TYR A 50 -10.89 8.46 4.60
N THR A 51 -10.00 7.50 4.36
CA THR A 51 -10.04 6.58 3.23
C THR A 51 -9.89 5.18 3.79
N ALA A 52 -10.97 4.39 3.79
CA ALA A 52 -10.95 3.01 4.27
C ALA A 52 -11.10 2.04 3.09
N HIS A 53 -10.24 1.04 3.05
CA HIS A 53 -10.34 -0.11 2.18
C HIS A 53 -10.87 -1.28 2.99
N ILE A 54 -11.89 -1.96 2.47
CA ILE A 54 -12.62 -3.02 3.14
C ILE A 54 -12.63 -4.16 2.15
N GLY A 55 -11.70 -5.10 2.33
CA GLY A 55 -11.35 -6.18 1.40
C GLY A 55 -12.45 -7.21 1.20
N ILE A 56 -13.69 -6.79 1.11
CA ILE A 56 -14.84 -7.55 0.70
C ILE A 56 -15.52 -6.78 -0.43
N THR A 57 -16.11 -7.54 -1.35
CA THR A 57 -16.70 -6.94 -2.54
C THR A 57 -17.88 -6.05 -2.15
N PHE A 58 -18.09 -5.01 -2.96
CA PHE A 58 -19.21 -4.08 -2.81
C PHE A 58 -20.58 -4.79 -2.70
N ALA A 59 -20.73 -5.92 -3.41
CA ALA A 59 -21.95 -6.71 -3.44
C ALA A 59 -22.16 -7.58 -2.17
N ASP A 60 -21.08 -7.92 -1.48
CA ASP A 60 -21.09 -8.76 -0.27
C ASP A 60 -21.12 -7.94 1.04
N GLY A 61 -20.97 -6.61 0.96
CA GLY A 61 -21.10 -5.70 2.09
C GLY A 61 -22.54 -5.33 2.44
N LYS A 62 -22.76 -4.64 3.58
CA LYS A 62 -24.08 -4.10 3.97
C LYS A 62 -24.61 -2.97 3.06
N GLY A 63 -23.94 -2.70 1.94
CA GLY A 63 -24.19 -1.62 1.01
C GLY A 63 -23.77 -0.25 1.55
N CYS A 64 -23.33 0.64 0.65
CA CYS A 64 -22.92 2.01 0.98
C CYS A 64 -23.94 2.82 1.79
N PRO A 65 -25.26 2.74 1.51
CA PRO A 65 -26.23 3.50 2.28
C PRO A 65 -26.21 3.13 3.78
N GLY A 66 -26.17 1.84 4.10
CA GLY A 66 -26.19 1.37 5.50
C GLY A 66 -24.95 1.81 6.28
N ILE A 67 -23.78 1.83 5.64
CA ILE A 67 -22.53 2.28 6.26
C ILE A 67 -22.55 3.79 6.46
N LYS A 68 -23.03 4.54 5.45
CA LYS A 68 -23.21 5.99 5.56
C LYS A 68 -24.09 6.35 6.76
N ASP A 69 -25.23 5.67 6.89
CA ASP A 69 -26.17 5.91 7.98
C ASP A 69 -25.57 5.55 9.34
N ALA A 70 -24.87 4.41 9.44
CA ALA A 70 -24.19 3.98 10.66
C ALA A 70 -23.08 4.96 11.09
N LEU A 71 -22.25 5.40 10.13
CA LEU A 71 -21.21 6.40 10.37
C LEU A 71 -21.85 7.72 10.82
N ALA A 72 -22.88 8.21 10.11
CA ALA A 72 -23.54 9.47 10.45
C ALA A 72 -24.18 9.43 11.85
N ALA A 73 -24.76 8.29 12.24
CA ALA A 73 -25.38 8.11 13.55
C ALA A 73 -24.37 8.09 14.72
N LYS A 74 -23.15 7.60 14.50
CA LYS A 74 -22.17 7.35 15.57
C LYS A 74 -21.07 8.41 15.65
N VAL A 75 -20.57 8.86 14.51
CA VAL A 75 -19.52 9.88 14.41
C VAL A 75 -20.05 11.24 14.88
N GLY A 76 -21.35 11.48 14.68
CA GLY A 76 -22.01 12.73 15.06
C GLY A 76 -21.66 13.86 14.11
N GLY A 77 -22.67 14.46 13.48
CA GLY A 77 -22.49 15.52 12.50
C GLY A 77 -22.64 15.05 11.05
N SER A 78 -22.34 15.95 10.12
CA SER A 78 -22.42 15.67 8.69
C SER A 78 -21.18 14.90 8.24
N LEU A 79 -21.37 13.74 7.63
CA LEU A 79 -20.32 13.12 6.81
C LEU A 79 -20.20 13.93 5.54
N ASN A 80 -19.11 14.67 5.42
CA ASN A 80 -18.80 15.43 4.22
C ASN A 80 -18.12 14.50 3.20
N ASP A 81 -18.30 14.79 1.91
CA ASP A 81 -17.64 14.09 0.80
C ASP A 81 -17.78 12.55 0.81
N TYR A 82 -18.84 12.02 1.42
CA TYR A 82 -19.05 10.57 1.50
C TYR A 82 -19.17 9.97 0.11
N SER A 83 -18.26 9.05 -0.19
CA SER A 83 -18.23 8.22 -1.38
C SER A 83 -17.88 6.80 -0.97
N CYS A 84 -18.56 5.85 -1.59
CA CYS A 84 -18.38 4.43 -1.36
C CYS A 84 -18.51 3.74 -2.70
N LYS A 85 -17.45 3.05 -3.12
CA LYS A 85 -17.30 2.51 -4.47
C LYS A 85 -16.60 1.16 -4.41
N ASP A 86 -16.97 0.29 -5.35
CA ASP A 86 -16.13 -0.84 -5.72
C ASP A 86 -14.87 -0.28 -6.40
N ASP A 87 -13.69 -0.70 -5.95
CA ASP A 87 -12.43 -0.32 -6.58
C ASP A 87 -12.19 -1.07 -7.92
N GLY A 88 -13.03 -2.06 -8.23
CA GLY A 88 -12.97 -2.91 -9.41
C GLY A 88 -12.17 -4.20 -9.21
N TYR A 89 -11.68 -4.43 -7.99
CA TYR A 89 -10.81 -5.56 -7.62
C TYR A 89 -11.37 -6.35 -6.43
N GLY A 90 -12.65 -6.13 -6.10
CA GLY A 90 -13.32 -6.83 -5.01
C GLY A 90 -13.11 -6.18 -3.65
N ASP A 91 -12.71 -4.91 -3.62
CA ASP A 91 -12.59 -4.11 -2.40
C ASP A 91 -13.61 -2.97 -2.40
N THR A 92 -14.13 -2.69 -1.22
CA THR A 92 -15.02 -1.55 -1.02
C THR A 92 -14.20 -0.38 -0.49
N MET A 93 -14.02 0.64 -1.31
CA MET A 93 -13.34 1.88 -0.92
C MET A 93 -14.35 2.89 -0.39
N LEU A 94 -14.20 3.27 0.88
CA LEU A 94 -14.93 4.35 1.53
C LEU A 94 -14.06 5.59 1.64
N THR A 95 -14.59 6.74 1.23
CA THR A 95 -13.95 8.04 1.42
C THR A 95 -14.96 9.00 2.01
N PHE A 96 -14.64 9.67 3.10
CA PHE A 96 -15.50 10.69 3.70
C PHE A 96 -14.68 11.60 4.60
N SER A 97 -15.26 12.70 5.06
CA SER A 97 -14.62 13.58 6.02
C SER A 97 -15.57 13.93 7.18
N THR A 98 -14.98 14.21 8.34
CA THR A 98 -15.69 14.52 9.59
C THR A 98 -15.14 15.77 10.23
N ASP A 99 -15.99 16.45 10.99
CA ASP A 99 -15.56 17.56 11.84
C ASP A 99 -14.89 17.00 13.11
N GLY A 100 -13.64 17.42 13.32
CA GLY A 100 -12.80 16.93 14.40
C GLY A 100 -12.30 15.49 14.21
N ASN A 101 -11.51 15.04 15.17
CA ASN A 101 -11.00 13.67 15.20
C ASN A 101 -12.09 12.72 15.73
N ARG A 102 -12.45 11.75 14.89
CA ARG A 102 -13.48 10.73 15.14
C ARG A 102 -12.93 9.32 14.90
N ASN A 103 -11.61 9.15 14.96
CA ASN A 103 -10.93 7.95 14.53
C ASN A 103 -11.46 6.70 15.25
N ARG A 104 -11.62 6.78 16.57
CA ARG A 104 -12.18 5.69 17.37
C ARG A 104 -13.64 5.37 17.01
N ASP A 105 -14.47 6.40 16.79
CA ASP A 105 -15.88 6.20 16.45
C ASP A 105 -16.02 5.57 15.06
N VAL A 106 -15.23 6.04 14.09
CA VAL A 106 -15.13 5.47 12.74
C VAL A 106 -14.69 4.01 12.81
N SER A 107 -13.59 3.72 13.51
CA SER A 107 -13.07 2.36 13.70
C SER A 107 -14.13 1.42 14.26
N ASN A 108 -14.81 1.82 15.35
CA ASN A 108 -15.84 1.00 15.98
C ASN A 108 -17.02 0.71 15.02
N VAL A 109 -17.46 1.70 14.25
CA VAL A 109 -18.54 1.52 13.27
C VAL A 109 -18.14 0.53 12.19
N LEU A 110 -16.92 0.66 11.66
CA LEU A 110 -16.44 -0.25 10.62
C LEU A 110 -16.28 -1.68 11.17
N GLU A 111 -15.78 -1.85 12.39
CA GLU A 111 -15.69 -3.16 13.05
C GLU A 111 -17.08 -3.80 13.28
N GLU A 112 -18.07 -3.02 13.72
CA GLU A 112 -19.45 -3.49 13.92
C GLU A 112 -20.13 -3.87 12.59
N MET A 113 -19.85 -3.12 11.53
CA MET A 113 -20.43 -3.35 10.21
C MET A 113 -19.76 -4.50 9.45
N TYR A 114 -18.48 -4.76 9.76
CA TYR A 114 -17.64 -5.76 9.09
C TYR A 114 -16.92 -6.70 10.08
N PRO A 115 -17.66 -7.46 10.90
CA PRO A 115 -17.06 -8.31 11.94
C PRO A 115 -16.22 -9.48 11.39
N GLY A 116 -16.34 -9.79 10.09
CA GLY A 116 -15.58 -10.85 9.42
C GLY A 116 -14.26 -10.39 8.78
N VAL A 117 -13.94 -9.09 8.88
CA VAL A 117 -12.72 -8.48 8.31
C VAL A 117 -11.62 -8.53 9.37
N ALA A 118 -10.51 -9.21 9.08
CA ALA A 118 -9.54 -9.64 10.08
C ALA A 118 -8.49 -8.56 10.38
N GLY A 119 -8.25 -8.25 11.66
CA GLY A 119 -7.21 -7.31 12.09
C GLY A 119 -7.72 -5.97 12.65
N GLY A 120 -9.03 -5.75 12.66
CA GLY A 120 -9.65 -4.51 13.18
C GLY A 120 -9.43 -3.27 12.31
N PHE A 121 -10.28 -2.25 12.47
CA PHE A 121 -10.09 -0.99 11.76
C PHE A 121 -9.30 -0.05 12.65
N ASN A 122 -8.06 0.28 12.29
CA ASN A 122 -7.28 1.28 13.01
C ASN A 122 -7.16 2.56 12.18
N CYS A 123 -8.17 3.43 12.25
CA CYS A 123 -8.17 4.73 11.56
C CYS A 123 -7.25 5.77 12.23
N GLY A 124 -6.13 5.31 12.81
CA GLY A 124 -5.05 6.08 13.43
C GLY A 124 -5.46 6.75 14.75
N ASP A 125 -4.70 6.58 15.83
CA ASP A 125 -4.75 7.51 16.99
C ASP A 125 -3.70 8.63 16.85
N GLU A 126 -2.91 8.62 15.78
CA GLU A 126 -1.62 9.33 15.73
C GLU A 126 -1.68 10.79 15.21
N ILE A 127 -2.83 11.27 14.72
CA ILE A 127 -2.94 12.60 14.09
C ILE A 127 -2.58 13.76 15.05
N PHE A 128 -2.65 13.54 16.37
CA PHE A 128 -2.31 14.57 17.38
C PHE A 128 -0.90 14.47 17.97
N ARG A 129 -0.07 13.50 17.57
CA ARG A 129 1.33 13.42 18.01
C ARG A 129 2.26 14.19 17.07
N GLN A 130 2.13 15.51 17.05
CA GLN A 130 3.02 16.48 16.37
C GLN A 130 3.18 16.32 14.84
N PRO A 131 3.45 17.42 14.11
CA PRO A 131 3.59 17.42 12.64
C PRO A 131 4.90 16.80 12.10
N GLU A 132 5.61 15.97 12.85
CA GLU A 132 6.81 15.30 12.33
C GLU A 132 6.51 13.85 11.95
N LYS A 133 6.51 13.63 10.63
CA LYS A 133 6.27 12.37 9.89
C LYS A 133 4.80 12.04 9.67
N ARG A 134 4.35 12.45 8.48
CA ARG A 134 3.33 11.78 7.68
C ARG A 134 3.26 10.30 8.06
N SER A 135 2.10 9.81 8.50
CA SER A 135 1.74 8.41 8.36
C SER A 135 1.74 8.12 6.86
N SER A 136 2.92 7.76 6.36
CA SER A 136 3.12 7.38 4.98
C SER A 136 2.32 6.10 4.75
N ALA A 137 1.91 5.82 3.51
CA ALA A 137 1.28 4.56 3.06
C ALA A 137 2.03 3.26 3.48
N PHE A 138 3.12 3.40 4.21
CA PHE A 138 3.86 2.38 4.91
C PHE A 138 3.15 1.81 6.15
N ASP A 139 2.14 2.44 6.75
CA ASP A 139 1.47 1.89 7.94
C ASP A 139 0.45 0.79 7.61
N CYS A 140 0.01 0.71 6.36
CA CYS A 140 -0.80 -0.41 5.88
C CYS A 140 0.07 -1.67 5.68
N PRO A 141 -0.38 -2.86 6.10
CA PRO A 141 0.30 -4.10 5.75
C PRO A 141 0.35 -4.24 4.22
N PRO A 142 1.50 -4.64 3.63
CA PRO A 142 1.57 -4.89 2.21
C PRO A 142 0.62 -6.02 1.83
N LEU A 143 -0.09 -5.88 0.70
CA LEU A 143 -0.88 -6.98 0.16
C LEU A 143 -0.01 -8.24 -0.04
N PRO A 144 -0.57 -9.45 0.09
CA PRO A 144 0.19 -10.68 -0.12
C PRO A 144 0.92 -10.76 -1.45
N ASN A 145 2.18 -11.22 -1.40
CA ASN A 145 3.16 -11.36 -2.49
C ASN A 145 3.62 -10.03 -3.11
N THR A 146 3.75 -9.00 -2.28
CA THR A 146 4.01 -7.64 -2.76
C THR A 146 4.97 -6.93 -1.83
N SER A 147 5.54 -5.80 -2.24
CA SER A 147 6.46 -5.08 -1.37
C SER A 147 6.24 -3.58 -1.40
N THR A 148 6.61 -2.93 -0.30
CA THR A 148 6.82 -1.48 -0.24
C THR A 148 8.20 -1.22 0.31
N CYS A 149 8.86 -0.19 -0.20
CA CYS A 149 10.19 0.20 0.25
C CYS A 149 10.20 1.70 0.56
N LEU A 150 10.63 2.03 1.78
CA LEU A 150 10.85 3.39 2.21
C LEU A 150 12.36 3.59 2.37
N THR A 151 12.90 4.51 1.60
CA THR A 151 14.30 4.93 1.70
C THR A 151 14.39 6.28 2.39
N GLN A 152 15.24 6.38 3.42
CA GLN A 152 15.59 7.62 4.11
C GLN A 152 17.11 7.79 4.09
N GLY A 153 17.64 9.00 3.97
CA GLY A 153 19.08 9.20 3.78
C GLY A 153 19.40 10.63 3.40
N ALA A 154 20.63 10.86 2.94
CA ALA A 154 21.05 12.05 2.21
C ALA A 154 22.38 11.71 1.52
N PHE A 155 22.77 12.47 0.49
CA PHE A 155 24.07 12.28 -0.16
C PHE A 155 25.22 12.31 0.88
N GLY A 156 26.09 11.31 0.82
CA GLY A 156 27.22 11.15 1.76
C GLY A 156 26.85 10.56 3.14
N ARG A 157 25.61 10.12 3.34
CA ARG A 157 25.18 9.38 4.55
C ARG A 157 24.65 7.99 4.18
N PRO A 158 24.65 7.04 5.12
CA PRO A 158 24.01 5.74 4.90
C PRO A 158 22.52 5.92 4.61
N PHE A 159 22.01 5.15 3.64
CA PHE A 159 20.58 5.07 3.40
C PHE A 159 19.98 4.07 4.39
N ILE A 160 18.85 4.43 4.98
CA ILE A 160 18.02 3.59 5.83
C ILE A 160 16.92 3.04 4.92
N TYR A 161 16.86 1.73 4.81
CA TYR A 161 15.82 1.02 4.08
C TYR A 161 14.88 0.38 5.09
N THR A 162 13.59 0.70 4.94
CA THR A 162 12.53 -0.07 5.56
C THR A 162 11.74 -0.74 4.44
N VAL A 163 11.74 -2.07 4.40
CA VAL A 163 11.06 -2.86 3.38
C VAL A 163 9.96 -3.68 4.04
N LYS A 164 8.72 -3.50 3.64
CA LYS A 164 7.61 -4.38 4.03
C LYS A 164 7.33 -5.34 2.88
N ILE A 165 7.25 -6.62 3.19
CA ILE A 165 7.05 -7.70 2.22
C ILE A 165 5.81 -8.46 2.64
N GLY A 166 4.81 -8.51 1.78
CA GLY A 166 3.55 -9.24 1.94
C GLY A 166 3.72 -10.75 1.89
N VAL A 167 4.76 -11.27 2.53
CA VAL A 167 5.08 -12.68 2.64
C VAL A 167 5.20 -12.98 4.11
N THR A 168 4.62 -14.12 4.49
CA THR A 168 4.58 -14.59 5.88
C THR A 168 5.95 -14.51 6.55
N PHE A 169 6.01 -13.86 7.71
CA PHE A 169 7.22 -13.75 8.52
C PHE A 169 7.72 -15.13 8.92
N ALA A 170 8.85 -15.54 8.35
CA ALA A 170 9.51 -16.79 8.71
C ALA A 170 10.41 -16.54 9.93
N SER A 171 9.86 -16.75 11.14
CA SER A 171 10.64 -16.65 12.38
C SER A 171 11.82 -17.65 12.36
N GLY A 172 13.01 -17.20 12.78
CA GLY A 172 14.23 -18.02 12.79
C GLY A 172 15.03 -17.99 11.48
N ASN A 173 15.36 -19.16 10.91
CA ASN A 173 16.28 -19.36 9.78
C ASN A 173 15.97 -18.55 8.49
N GLY A 174 14.80 -17.92 8.40
CA GLY A 174 14.43 -17.04 7.29
C GLY A 174 15.13 -15.68 7.34
N CYS A 175 15.13 -15.01 8.50
CA CYS A 175 15.72 -13.67 8.64
C CYS A 175 17.24 -13.66 8.50
N SER A 176 17.93 -14.64 9.10
CA SER A 176 19.39 -14.77 8.95
C SER A 176 19.79 -15.10 7.52
N GLY A 177 18.99 -15.89 6.79
CA GLY A 177 19.19 -16.16 5.37
C GLY A 177 19.14 -14.88 4.52
N ILE A 178 18.19 -13.99 4.80
CA ILE A 178 18.06 -12.71 4.11
C ILE A 178 19.24 -11.78 4.42
N GLU A 179 19.60 -11.66 5.70
CA GLU A 179 20.76 -10.86 6.11
C GLU A 179 22.04 -11.35 5.43
N ASN A 180 22.27 -12.66 5.42
CA ASN A 180 23.43 -13.26 4.79
C ASN A 180 23.43 -13.04 3.27
N ALA A 181 22.29 -13.17 2.59
CA ALA A 181 22.19 -12.91 1.16
C ALA A 181 22.44 -11.43 0.81
N LEU A 182 21.95 -10.51 1.64
CA LEU A 182 22.26 -9.08 1.51
C LEU A 182 23.76 -8.82 1.71
N LYS A 183 24.37 -9.38 2.76
CA LYS A 183 25.82 -9.21 3.02
C LYS A 183 26.70 -9.86 1.96
N ASP A 184 26.33 -11.02 1.44
CA ASP A 184 27.07 -11.73 0.39
C ASP A 184 27.06 -10.92 -0.92
N LYS A 185 25.90 -10.37 -1.30
CA LYS A 185 25.77 -9.60 -2.54
C LYS A 185 26.31 -8.18 -2.43
N LEU A 186 26.04 -7.50 -1.32
CA LEU A 186 26.32 -6.07 -1.15
C LEU A 186 27.68 -5.81 -0.47
N GLY A 187 28.20 -6.79 0.27
CA GLY A 187 29.35 -6.65 1.16
C GLY A 187 28.92 -6.53 2.62
N SER A 188 29.58 -7.28 3.50
CA SER A 188 29.26 -7.31 4.94
C SER A 188 29.43 -5.95 5.63
N ASP A 189 30.31 -5.09 5.12
CA ASP A 189 30.56 -3.72 5.58
C ASP A 189 29.51 -2.72 5.05
N ARG A 190 28.65 -3.14 4.13
CA ARG A 190 27.62 -2.29 3.51
C ARG A 190 26.23 -2.47 4.10
N VAL A 191 26.01 -3.48 4.94
CA VAL A 191 24.71 -3.79 5.53
C VAL A 191 24.83 -3.74 7.06
N ASP A 192 24.39 -2.62 7.63
CA ASP A 192 24.45 -2.34 9.06
C ASP A 192 23.06 -2.26 9.67
N SER A 193 22.97 -2.44 11.00
CA SER A 193 21.71 -2.26 11.74
C SER A 193 20.54 -3.10 11.19
N TYR A 194 20.82 -4.31 10.71
CA TYR A 194 19.81 -5.22 10.17
C TYR A 194 18.84 -5.68 11.25
N SER A 195 17.55 -5.68 10.94
CA SER A 195 16.50 -6.33 11.70
C SER A 195 15.41 -6.83 10.77
N CYS A 196 14.75 -7.89 11.21
CA CYS A 196 13.71 -8.58 10.46
C CYS A 196 12.63 -9.01 11.44
N ASN A 197 11.41 -8.48 11.28
CA ASN A 197 10.33 -8.60 12.24
C ASN A 197 9.00 -8.93 11.55
N ASN A 198 8.02 -9.40 12.33
CA ASN A 198 6.61 -9.48 11.92
C ASN A 198 5.95 -8.10 12.14
N ASP A 199 5.16 -7.59 11.18
CA ASP A 199 4.43 -6.32 11.32
C ASP A 199 3.15 -6.41 12.18
N GLY A 200 2.83 -7.58 12.72
CA GLY A 200 1.59 -7.88 13.43
C GLY A 200 0.48 -8.45 12.54
N TYR A 201 0.69 -8.48 11.22
CA TYR A 201 -0.22 -9.04 10.21
C TYR A 201 0.43 -10.20 9.45
N ASP A 202 1.41 -10.85 10.08
CA ASP A 202 2.24 -11.89 9.51
C ASP A 202 3.10 -11.46 8.33
N ASN A 203 3.26 -10.17 8.01
CA ASN A 203 4.17 -9.76 6.94
C ASN A 203 5.60 -9.64 7.45
N THR A 204 6.56 -9.80 6.54
CA THR A 204 7.98 -9.60 6.85
C THR A 204 8.35 -8.13 6.72
N VAL A 205 8.88 -7.55 7.79
CA VAL A 205 9.47 -6.20 7.78
C VAL A 205 10.97 -6.31 7.91
N LEU A 206 11.69 -5.80 6.92
CA LEU A 206 13.13 -5.64 6.95
C LEU A 206 13.47 -4.19 7.25
N TYR A 207 14.46 -3.99 8.12
CA TYR A 207 15.05 -2.70 8.37
C TYR A 207 16.56 -2.84 8.38
N PHE A 208 17.27 -2.04 7.58
CA PHE A 208 18.73 -2.04 7.57
C PHE A 208 19.27 -0.72 7.02
N LYS A 209 20.55 -0.45 7.29
CA LYS A 209 21.32 0.65 6.74
C LYS A 209 22.23 0.14 5.62
N GLY A 210 22.09 0.73 4.43
CA GLY A 210 22.95 0.49 3.28
C GLY A 210 23.98 1.59 3.09
N HIS A 211 25.27 1.24 3.05
CA HIS A 211 26.37 2.19 2.83
C HIS A 211 26.78 2.19 1.36
N GLY A 212 26.47 3.27 0.62
CA GLY A 212 26.82 3.38 -0.80
C GLY A 212 26.20 2.28 -1.66
N THR A 213 25.09 1.71 -1.20
CA THR A 213 24.43 0.57 -1.83
C THR A 213 23.46 1.05 -2.92
N PRO A 214 23.63 0.64 -4.18
CA PRO A 214 22.62 0.86 -5.22
C PRO A 214 21.30 0.17 -4.85
N ALA A 215 20.17 0.87 -4.94
CA ALA A 215 18.87 0.29 -4.63
C ALA A 215 18.50 -0.88 -5.57
N GLU A 216 19.01 -0.86 -6.80
CA GLU A 216 18.89 -1.95 -7.77
C GLU A 216 19.49 -3.27 -7.29
N ASP A 217 20.62 -3.23 -6.57
CA ASP A 217 21.24 -4.44 -6.01
C ASP A 217 20.39 -5.00 -4.87
N ILE A 218 19.84 -4.12 -4.02
CA ILE A 218 18.88 -4.52 -2.96
C ILE A 218 17.66 -5.18 -3.59
N ASN A 219 17.06 -4.55 -4.59
CA ASN A 219 15.89 -5.08 -5.30
C ASN A 219 16.20 -6.45 -5.92
N ALA A 220 17.38 -6.63 -6.52
CA ALA A 220 17.80 -7.90 -7.11
C ALA A 220 17.98 -9.03 -6.08
N VAL A 221 18.58 -8.74 -4.92
CA VAL A 221 18.71 -9.72 -3.82
C VAL A 221 17.33 -10.15 -3.33
N LEU A 222 16.48 -9.16 -3.03
CA LEU A 222 15.15 -9.42 -2.49
C LEU A 222 14.29 -10.18 -3.51
N GLN A 223 14.40 -9.88 -4.80
CA GLN A 223 13.71 -10.64 -5.86
C GLN A 223 14.16 -12.11 -5.93
N GLY A 224 15.45 -12.38 -5.70
CA GLY A 224 15.99 -13.74 -5.67
C GLY A 224 15.49 -14.55 -4.48
N ILE A 225 15.32 -13.91 -3.32
CA ILE A 225 14.82 -14.56 -2.09
C ILE A 225 13.29 -14.72 -2.13
N TYR A 226 12.60 -13.70 -2.66
CA TYR A 226 11.15 -13.63 -2.73
C TYR A 226 10.65 -13.60 -4.18
N PRO A 227 10.86 -14.68 -4.96
CA PRO A 227 10.46 -14.72 -6.37
C PRO A 227 8.94 -14.64 -6.55
N MET A 228 8.17 -14.94 -5.51
CA MET A 228 6.72 -14.79 -5.49
C MET A 228 6.25 -13.33 -5.45
N VAL A 229 7.12 -12.37 -5.10
CA VAL A 229 6.77 -10.95 -5.09
C VAL A 229 6.67 -10.44 -6.52
N THR A 230 5.45 -10.43 -7.07
CA THR A 230 5.20 -10.22 -8.51
C THR A 230 5.28 -8.75 -8.92
N SER A 231 5.06 -7.82 -7.99
CA SER A 231 5.23 -6.38 -8.22
C SER A 231 6.69 -5.97 -8.32
N GLY A 232 7.62 -6.89 -7.99
CA GLY A 232 9.01 -6.56 -7.74
C GLY A 232 9.22 -5.74 -6.46
N PHE A 233 10.47 -5.33 -6.27
CA PHE A 233 10.92 -4.43 -5.22
C PHE A 233 11.26 -3.07 -5.83
N THR A 234 10.78 -2.00 -5.22
CA THR A 234 10.90 -0.63 -5.74
C THR A 234 11.66 0.28 -4.78
N CYS A 235 12.70 -0.23 -4.11
CA CYS A 235 13.61 0.65 -3.40
C CYS A 235 14.23 1.62 -4.39
N THR A 236 14.28 2.90 -4.04
CA THR A 236 14.94 3.95 -4.81
C THR A 236 15.98 4.66 -3.95
N ASN A 237 17.02 5.19 -4.58
CA ASN A 237 18.02 6.06 -3.94
C ASN A 237 17.72 7.54 -4.16
N ASP A 238 16.50 7.85 -4.64
CA ASP A 238 16.15 9.20 -5.08
C ASP A 238 15.97 10.12 -3.88
N MET A 239 16.88 11.09 -3.77
CA MET A 239 16.81 12.25 -2.90
C MET A 239 17.27 13.50 -3.62
#